data_AF-A0A7Y2Y1X1-F1
#
_entry.id   AF-A0A7Y2Y1X1-F1
#
_cell.length_a   1.000
_cell.length_b   1.000
_cell.length_c   1.000
_cell.angle_alpha   90.00
_cell.angle_beta   90.00
_cell.angle_gamma   90.00
#
_symmetry.space_group_name_H-M   'P 1'
#
loop_
_entity.id
_entity.type
_entity.pdbx_description
1 polymer ?
#
loop_
_entity_poly.entity_id
_entity_poly.type
_entity_poly.pdbx_seq_one_letter_code
_entity_poly.pdbx_strand_id
1 'polypeptide(L)'
;MIQNYLEEIKSELQRAASEKDHPFRYFTLATVGLERVARLRTVVLRKFEKDLKLIFYTDSRSKKMIHLQENKNVGLLFYDPQTLTQIRMEGIANVIQDKEAIAKAWDEIELKARKDYTTVSTPGTSLDSPDQLDYLDDEDHFCIIEIIPFKIEYLQLKRPNHIRVNFSREVNRWEGEFIVP
;
A
#
# COMPACT_ATOMS: atom_id res chain seq x y z
N MET A 1 9.11 25.69 3.58
CA MET A 1 9.83 25.38 2.32
C MET A 1 9.26 24.10 1.73
N ILE A 2 9.49 23.78 0.45
CA ILE A 2 8.94 22.58 -0.22
C ILE A 2 9.11 21.29 0.59
N GLN A 3 10.26 21.15 1.27
CA GLN A 3 10.56 20.02 2.15
C GLN A 3 9.51 19.78 3.24
N ASN A 4 8.81 20.83 3.70
CA ASN A 4 7.78 20.70 4.74
C ASN A 4 6.65 19.75 4.30
N TYR A 5 6.29 19.74 3.01
CA TYR A 5 5.25 18.85 2.51
C TYR A 5 5.72 17.39 2.46
N LEU A 6 7.02 17.15 2.22
CA LEU A 6 7.56 15.79 2.30
C LEU A 6 7.57 15.29 3.75
N GLU A 7 7.92 16.17 4.71
CA GLU A 7 7.86 15.82 6.13
C GLU A 7 6.41 15.61 6.61
N GLU A 8 5.45 16.39 6.11
CA GLU A 8 4.02 16.17 6.33
C GLU A 8 3.57 14.81 5.81
N ILE A 9 3.92 14.47 4.55
CA ILE A 9 3.65 13.13 3.97
C ILE A 9 4.21 12.03 4.86
N LYS A 10 5.47 12.15 5.32
CA LYS A 10 6.09 11.15 6.20
C LYS A 10 5.35 11.03 7.53
N SER A 11 4.98 12.15 8.13
CA SER A 11 4.29 12.18 9.42
C SER A 11 2.91 11.51 9.31
N GLU A 12 2.14 11.86 8.29
CA GLU A 12 0.80 11.31 8.08
C GLU A 12 0.83 9.81 7.75
N LEU A 13 1.80 9.35 6.95
CA LEU A 13 1.96 7.92 6.67
C LEU A 13 2.44 7.12 7.89
N GLN A 14 3.31 7.71 8.71
CA GLN A 14 3.76 7.10 9.96
C GLN A 14 2.58 6.91 10.93
N ARG A 15 1.71 7.93 11.04
CA ARG A 15 0.48 7.87 11.83
C ARG A 15 -0.51 6.88 11.25
N ALA A 16 -0.68 6.86 9.93
CA ALA A 16 -1.59 5.94 9.25
C ALA A 16 -1.29 4.45 9.48
N ALA A 17 -0.01 4.11 9.66
CA ALA A 17 0.38 2.75 9.99
C ALA A 17 -0.08 2.32 11.41
N SER A 18 -0.07 3.24 12.39
CA SER A 18 -0.38 2.96 13.80
C SER A 18 -1.82 3.28 14.22
N GLU A 19 -2.41 4.36 13.70
CA GLU A 19 -3.74 4.84 14.05
C GLU A 19 -4.82 4.13 13.20
N LYS A 20 -5.79 3.46 13.84
CA LYS A 20 -6.81 2.65 13.15
C LYS A 20 -7.78 3.46 12.29
N ASP A 21 -8.07 4.70 12.70
CA ASP A 21 -9.07 5.55 12.06
C ASP A 21 -8.46 6.61 11.13
N HIS A 22 -7.14 6.55 10.91
CA HIS A 22 -6.46 7.51 10.05
C HIS A 22 -6.90 7.34 8.59
N PRO A 23 -7.20 8.43 7.86
CA PRO A 23 -7.72 8.36 6.49
C PRO A 23 -6.78 7.62 5.53
N PHE A 24 -5.47 7.79 5.71
CA PHE A 24 -4.45 7.11 4.89
C PHE A 24 -4.18 5.65 5.26
N ARG A 25 -4.81 5.10 6.31
CA ARG A 25 -4.61 3.69 6.70
C ARG A 25 -5.04 2.74 5.58
N TYR A 26 -6.15 3.06 4.94
CA TYR A 26 -6.69 2.32 3.81
C TYR A 26 -6.39 3.07 2.53
N PHE A 27 -5.46 2.56 1.74
CA PHE A 27 -5.03 3.22 0.51
C PHE A 27 -5.33 2.38 -0.71
N THR A 28 -5.47 3.04 -1.86
CA THR A 28 -5.71 2.34 -3.13
C THR A 28 -4.38 1.94 -3.74
N LEU A 29 -4.24 0.66 -4.04
CA LEU A 29 -3.12 0.10 -4.81
C LEU A 29 -3.55 -0.15 -6.25
N ALA A 30 -2.80 0.39 -7.20
CA ALA A 30 -2.91 0.12 -8.63
C ALA A 30 -1.80 -0.85 -9.08
N THR A 31 -2.18 -1.87 -9.83
CA THR A 31 -1.27 -2.85 -10.45
C THR A 31 -1.65 -3.04 -11.91
N VAL A 32 -0.67 -3.35 -12.76
CA VAL A 32 -0.89 -3.64 -14.18
C VAL A 32 -0.16 -4.92 -14.52
N GLY A 33 -0.86 -5.95 -14.99
CA GLY A 33 -0.24 -7.19 -15.50
C GLY A 33 0.08 -7.11 -16.99
N LEU A 34 0.41 -8.23 -17.62
CA LEU A 34 0.76 -8.31 -19.05
C LEU A 34 -0.35 -7.84 -19.99
N GLU A 35 -1.62 -7.99 -19.57
CA GLU A 35 -2.79 -7.51 -20.32
C GLU A 35 -2.90 -5.97 -20.37
N ARG A 36 -2.03 -5.24 -19.68
CA ARG A 36 -1.99 -3.76 -19.63
C ARG A 36 -3.26 -3.08 -19.11
N VAL A 37 -4.14 -3.84 -18.46
CA VAL A 37 -5.32 -3.30 -17.77
C VAL A 37 -4.93 -2.89 -16.36
N ALA A 38 -5.18 -1.63 -16.00
CA ALA A 38 -5.03 -1.14 -14.64
C ALA A 38 -6.10 -1.75 -13.74
N ARG A 39 -5.66 -2.33 -12.63
CA ARG A 39 -6.53 -2.92 -11.61
C ARG A 39 -6.28 -2.25 -10.28
N LEU A 40 -7.35 -1.92 -9.59
CA LEU A 40 -7.35 -1.17 -8.34
C LEU A 40 -7.93 -2.04 -7.22
N ARG A 41 -7.51 -1.78 -5.99
CA ARG A 41 -8.12 -2.28 -4.75
C ARG A 41 -7.61 -1.50 -3.56
N THR A 42 -8.37 -1.50 -2.49
CA THR A 42 -7.92 -0.99 -1.20
C THR A 42 -7.06 -2.01 -0.48
N VAL A 43 -5.97 -1.56 0.14
CA VAL A 43 -5.10 -2.34 1.02
C VAL A 43 -4.81 -1.53 2.29
N VAL A 44 -4.34 -2.22 3.33
CA VAL A 44 -4.04 -1.60 4.63
C VAL A 44 -2.56 -1.30 4.71
N LEU A 45 -2.20 -0.05 5.03
CA LEU A 45 -0.84 0.32 5.41
C LEU A 45 -0.53 -0.29 6.78
N ARG A 46 0.44 -1.22 6.82
CA ARG A 46 0.78 -1.98 8.03
C ARG A 46 2.02 -1.44 8.71
N LYS A 47 3.05 -1.09 7.92
CA LYS A 47 4.26 -0.44 8.43
C LYS A 47 4.68 0.65 7.45
N PHE A 48 5.31 1.66 8.02
CA PHE A 48 6.00 2.71 7.29
C PHE A 48 7.40 2.79 7.88
N GLU A 49 8.41 2.61 7.03
CA GLU A 49 9.81 2.54 7.46
C GLU A 49 10.61 3.72 6.90
N LYS A 50 11.92 3.71 7.18
CA LYS A 50 12.86 4.69 6.64
C LYS A 50 12.79 4.72 5.10
N ASP A 51 13.18 5.86 4.53
CA ASP A 51 13.20 6.09 3.08
C ASP A 51 11.86 5.90 2.37
N LEU A 52 10.76 6.20 3.07
CA LEU A 52 9.38 6.16 2.57
C LEU A 52 8.91 4.76 2.17
N LYS A 53 9.52 3.70 2.68
CA LYS A 53 9.09 2.33 2.40
C LYS A 53 7.73 2.07 3.05
N LEU A 54 6.80 1.53 2.26
CA LEU A 54 5.45 1.20 2.71
C LEU A 54 5.27 -0.32 2.70
N ILE A 55 4.72 -0.87 3.77
CA ILE A 55 4.48 -2.31 3.88
C ILE A 55 2.99 -2.58 4.01
N PHE A 56 2.49 -3.51 3.20
CA PHE A 56 1.15 -4.06 3.34
C PHE A 56 1.20 -5.59 3.27
N TYR A 57 0.13 -6.23 3.74
CA TYR A 57 -0.01 -7.68 3.75
C TYR A 57 -1.06 -8.15 2.74
N THR A 58 -0.88 -9.35 2.19
CA THR A 58 -1.80 -9.95 1.23
C THR A 58 -1.68 -11.47 1.23
N ASP A 59 -2.66 -12.14 0.63
CA ASP A 59 -2.56 -13.54 0.24
C ASP A 59 -1.65 -13.68 -1.00
N SER A 60 -0.68 -14.59 -0.93
CA SER A 60 0.35 -14.88 -1.94
C SER A 60 -0.20 -15.43 -3.26
N ARG A 61 -1.40 -16.02 -3.25
CA ARG A 61 -2.08 -16.60 -4.41
C ARG A 61 -3.00 -15.62 -5.12
N SER A 62 -3.26 -14.46 -4.52
CA SER A 62 -4.22 -13.49 -5.07
C SER A 62 -3.77 -12.92 -6.42
N LYS A 63 -4.72 -12.55 -7.29
CA LYS A 63 -4.42 -12.03 -8.65
C LYS A 63 -3.42 -10.87 -8.70
N LYS A 64 -3.37 -10.03 -7.64
CA LYS A 64 -2.39 -8.93 -7.58
C LYS A 64 -0.96 -9.45 -7.57
N MET A 65 -0.70 -10.60 -6.96
CA MET A 65 0.62 -11.22 -6.89
C MET A 65 1.10 -11.65 -8.27
N ILE A 66 0.21 -12.19 -9.11
CA ILE A 66 0.49 -12.48 -10.51
C ILE A 66 0.90 -11.20 -11.24
N HIS A 67 0.11 -10.12 -11.12
CA HIS A 67 0.47 -8.84 -11.75
C HIS A 67 1.81 -8.28 -11.26
N LEU A 68 2.12 -8.43 -9.96
CA LEU A 68 3.39 -7.94 -9.40
C LEU A 68 4.60 -8.75 -9.86
N GLN A 69 4.42 -10.05 -10.13
CA GLN A 69 5.45 -10.88 -10.75
C GLN A 69 5.73 -10.44 -12.20
N GLU A 70 4.69 -10.08 -12.94
CA GLU A 70 4.78 -9.60 -14.32
C GLU A 70 5.33 -8.17 -14.42
N ASN A 71 4.93 -7.29 -13.50
CA ASN A 71 5.30 -5.88 -13.48
C ASN A 71 5.27 -5.35 -12.05
N LYS A 72 6.45 -5.01 -11.54
CA LYS A 72 6.62 -4.51 -10.17
C LYS A 72 6.20 -3.05 -9.99
N ASN A 73 5.97 -2.30 -11.07
CA ASN A 73 5.57 -0.91 -10.97
C ASN A 73 4.13 -0.80 -10.46
N VAL A 74 3.94 -0.03 -9.39
CA VAL A 74 2.65 0.19 -8.75
C VAL A 74 2.35 1.67 -8.61
N GLY A 75 1.06 2.00 -8.68
CA GLY A 75 0.53 3.31 -8.30
C GLY A 75 -0.18 3.23 -6.96
N LEU A 76 -0.06 4.25 -6.14
CA LEU A 76 -0.73 4.35 -4.85
C LEU A 76 -1.52 5.66 -4.79
N LEU A 77 -2.66 5.62 -4.12
CA LEU A 77 -3.48 6.79 -3.84
C LEU A 77 -3.95 6.77 -2.39
N PHE A 78 -3.63 7.85 -1.68
CA PHE A 78 -4.10 8.16 -0.34
C PHE A 78 -4.96 9.43 -0.43
N TYR A 79 -6.07 9.46 0.31
CA TYR A 79 -6.94 10.62 0.32
C TYR A 79 -7.51 10.86 1.71
N ASP A 80 -7.43 12.10 2.17
CA ASP A 80 -8.05 12.59 3.40
C ASP A 80 -9.16 13.58 3.03
N PRO A 81 -10.43 13.21 3.24
CA PRO A 81 -11.55 14.07 2.92
C PRO A 81 -11.70 15.26 3.89
N GLN A 82 -11.11 15.19 5.10
CA GLN A 82 -11.24 16.27 6.09
C GLN A 82 -10.32 17.45 5.73
N THR A 83 -9.08 17.14 5.35
CA THR A 83 -8.09 18.16 4.93
C THR A 83 -8.09 18.41 3.42
N LEU A 84 -8.86 17.64 2.66
CA LEU A 84 -8.87 17.62 1.19
C LEU A 84 -7.46 17.40 0.61
N THR A 85 -6.70 16.52 1.26
CA THR A 85 -5.32 16.20 0.91
C THR A 85 -5.26 14.86 0.19
N GLN A 86 -4.57 14.84 -0.95
CA GLN A 86 -4.33 13.66 -1.76
C GLN A 86 -2.82 13.44 -1.89
N ILE A 87 -2.39 12.21 -1.68
CA ILE A 87 -1.01 11.78 -1.96
C ILE A 87 -1.06 10.66 -3.00
N ARG A 88 -0.40 10.89 -4.13
CA ARG A 88 -0.16 9.85 -5.14
C ARG A 88 1.28 9.42 -5.07
N MET A 89 1.54 8.13 -5.22
CA MET A 89 2.91 7.61 -5.32
C MET A 89 3.04 6.64 -6.48
N GLU A 90 4.24 6.61 -7.05
CA GLU A 90 4.69 5.56 -7.96
C GLU A 90 5.89 4.86 -7.31
N GLY A 91 5.90 3.53 -7.35
CA GLY A 91 6.91 2.75 -6.65
C GLY A 91 7.12 1.35 -7.25
N ILE A 92 8.14 0.69 -6.74
CA ILE A 92 8.44 -0.71 -7.04
C ILE A 92 7.99 -1.58 -5.88
N ALA A 93 7.13 -2.55 -6.15
CA ALA A 93 6.70 -3.54 -5.18
C ALA A 93 7.67 -4.74 -5.16
N ASN A 94 8.08 -5.13 -3.96
CA ASN A 94 8.93 -6.29 -3.70
C ASN A 94 8.24 -7.21 -2.70
N VAL A 95 8.31 -8.51 -2.99
CA VAL A 95 7.87 -9.54 -2.05
C VAL A 95 8.99 -9.77 -1.05
N ILE A 96 8.71 -9.61 0.24
CA ILE A 96 9.68 -9.95 1.28
C ILE A 96 9.76 -11.48 1.36
N GLN A 97 10.98 -12.01 1.27
CA GLN A 97 11.26 -13.45 1.33
C GLN A 97 11.95 -13.88 2.63
N ASP A 98 12.30 -12.91 3.49
CA ASP A 98 12.92 -13.17 4.78
C ASP A 98 11.92 -13.89 5.70
N LYS A 99 12.23 -15.14 6.04
CA LYS A 99 11.35 -16.01 6.83
C LYS A 99 11.16 -15.52 8.26
N GLU A 100 12.18 -14.90 8.86
CA GLU A 100 12.07 -14.38 10.22
C GLU A 100 11.17 -13.15 10.25
N ALA A 101 11.33 -12.26 9.27
CA ALA A 101 10.45 -11.09 9.12
C ALA A 101 8.99 -11.50 8.86
N ILE A 102 8.77 -12.54 8.03
CA ILE A 102 7.44 -13.09 7.76
C ILE A 102 6.83 -13.67 9.03
N ALA A 103 7.53 -14.54 9.75
CA ALA A 103 7.03 -15.17 10.97
C ALA A 103 6.70 -14.12 12.04
N LYS A 104 7.58 -13.14 12.24
CA LYS A 104 7.35 -12.04 13.19
C LYS A 104 6.10 -11.23 12.84
N ALA A 105 5.92 -10.87 11.57
CA ALA A 105 4.74 -10.12 11.14
C ALA A 105 3.46 -10.94 11.24
N TRP A 106 3.52 -12.25 10.96
CA TRP A 106 2.40 -13.17 11.16
C TRP A 106 1.98 -13.21 12.64
N ASP A 107 2.97 -13.24 13.54
CA ASP A 107 2.73 -13.26 14.98
C ASP A 107 2.05 -11.98 15.50
N GLU A 108 2.30 -10.84 14.86
CA GLU A 108 1.67 -9.55 15.17
C GLU A 108 0.19 -9.47 14.73
N ILE A 109 -0.30 -10.37 13.87
CA ILE A 109 -1.69 -10.37 13.39
C ILE A 109 -2.62 -11.00 14.44
N GLU A 110 -3.70 -10.28 14.77
CA GLU A 110 -4.78 -10.80 15.62
C GLU A 110 -5.31 -12.14 15.05
N LEU A 111 -5.48 -13.16 15.90
CA LEU A 111 -5.85 -14.52 15.47
C LEU A 111 -7.06 -14.56 14.54
N LYS A 112 -8.08 -13.73 14.79
CA LYS A 112 -9.27 -13.64 13.92
C LYS A 112 -8.96 -13.16 12.50
N ALA A 113 -7.96 -12.30 12.32
CA ALA A 113 -7.55 -11.77 11.02
C ALA A 113 -6.57 -12.69 10.29
N ARG A 114 -5.94 -13.65 10.99
CA ARG A 114 -5.12 -14.69 10.35
C ARG A 114 -5.97 -15.62 9.47
N LYS A 115 -7.23 -15.84 9.83
CA LYS A 115 -8.18 -16.64 9.04
C LYS A 115 -8.32 -16.17 7.58
N ASP A 116 -8.12 -14.89 7.31
CA ASP A 116 -8.19 -14.34 5.95
C ASP A 116 -7.10 -14.92 5.03
N TYR A 117 -6.02 -15.46 5.59
CA TYR A 117 -4.89 -16.05 4.85
C TYR A 117 -4.89 -17.58 4.87
N THR A 118 -5.83 -18.23 5.56
CA THR A 118 -5.91 -19.69 5.64
C THR A 118 -7.06 -20.27 4.81
N THR A 119 -7.69 -19.48 3.94
CA THR A 119 -8.75 -19.98 3.07
C THR A 119 -8.23 -21.05 2.11
N VAL A 120 -8.95 -22.18 1.99
CA VAL A 120 -8.59 -23.26 1.06
C VAL A 120 -8.63 -22.74 -0.39
N SER A 121 -9.68 -21.99 -0.72
CA SER A 121 -9.84 -21.37 -2.04
C SER A 121 -9.06 -20.06 -2.17
N THR A 122 -8.47 -19.83 -3.34
CA THR A 122 -7.72 -18.60 -3.65
C THR A 122 -8.64 -17.37 -3.69
N PRO A 123 -8.19 -16.17 -3.24
CA PRO A 123 -9.00 -14.96 -3.32
C PRO A 123 -9.47 -14.60 -4.73
N GLY A 124 -10.77 -14.35 -4.87
CA GLY A 124 -11.43 -14.07 -6.15
C GLY A 124 -11.95 -15.30 -6.89
N THR A 125 -11.86 -16.49 -6.27
CA THR A 125 -12.56 -17.70 -6.73
C THR A 125 -14.07 -17.55 -6.51
N SER A 126 -14.87 -18.08 -7.44
CA SER A 126 -16.34 -18.05 -7.32
C SER A 126 -16.79 -19.04 -6.24
N LEU A 127 -17.79 -18.64 -5.47
CA LEU A 127 -18.43 -19.45 -4.41
C LEU A 127 -19.94 -19.38 -4.61
N ASP A 128 -20.64 -20.47 -4.34
CA ASP A 128 -22.11 -20.50 -4.43
C ASP A 128 -22.76 -19.81 -3.22
N SER A 129 -22.13 -19.89 -2.05
CA SER A 129 -22.54 -19.19 -0.82
C SER A 129 -21.34 -18.80 0.05
N PRO A 130 -21.39 -17.67 0.78
CA PRO A 130 -20.35 -17.29 1.75
C PRO A 130 -20.08 -18.33 2.85
N ASP A 131 -21.09 -19.14 3.20
CA ASP A 131 -20.99 -20.15 4.26
C ASP A 131 -20.19 -21.39 3.85
N GLN A 132 -19.84 -21.52 2.57
CA GLN A 132 -19.06 -22.65 2.02
C GLN A 132 -17.56 -22.36 1.99
N LEU A 133 -17.10 -21.39 2.78
CA LEU A 133 -15.69 -21.04 2.83
C LEU A 133 -14.96 -21.94 3.81
N ASP A 134 -14.12 -22.82 3.26
CA ASP A 134 -13.25 -23.69 4.05
C ASP A 134 -11.93 -23.02 4.40
N TYR A 135 -11.37 -23.41 5.55
CA TYR A 135 -10.10 -22.91 6.07
C TYR A 135 -9.14 -24.07 6.35
N LEU A 136 -7.86 -23.79 6.17
CA LEU A 136 -6.72 -24.64 6.52
C LEU A 136 -6.42 -24.45 8.02
N ASP A 137 -5.98 -25.54 8.66
CA ASP A 137 -5.64 -25.55 10.09
C ASP A 137 -4.17 -25.15 10.36
N ASP A 138 -3.24 -25.69 9.58
CA ASP A 138 -1.78 -25.57 9.83
C ASP A 138 -1.00 -24.82 8.73
N GLU A 139 -1.70 -24.35 7.70
CA GLU A 139 -1.10 -23.65 6.55
C GLU A 139 -1.73 -22.29 6.33
N ASP A 140 -0.90 -21.35 5.86
CA ASP A 140 -1.34 -20.02 5.46
C ASP A 140 -0.70 -19.60 4.15
N HIS A 141 -1.28 -18.56 3.56
CA HIS A 141 -0.81 -17.95 2.34
C HIS A 141 -0.38 -16.50 2.57
N PHE A 142 0.05 -16.18 3.80
CA PHE A 142 0.47 -14.85 4.19
C PHE A 142 1.67 -14.38 3.38
N CYS A 143 1.61 -13.12 2.95
CA CYS A 143 2.64 -12.50 2.16
C CYS A 143 2.80 -11.04 2.55
N ILE A 144 4.05 -10.59 2.62
CA ILE A 144 4.42 -9.20 2.90
C ILE A 144 4.92 -8.56 1.61
N ILE A 145 4.37 -7.39 1.29
CA ILE A 145 4.81 -6.57 0.17
C ILE A 145 5.39 -5.27 0.71
N GLU A 146 6.63 -4.99 0.30
CA GLU A 146 7.30 -3.72 0.49
C GLU A 146 7.20 -2.90 -0.80
N ILE A 147 6.79 -1.64 -0.70
CA ILE A 147 6.80 -0.69 -1.80
C ILE A 147 7.90 0.33 -1.53
N ILE A 148 8.80 0.45 -2.50
CA ILE A 148 9.85 1.47 -2.53
C ILE A 148 9.39 2.58 -3.50
N PRO A 149 8.92 3.74 -3.02
CA PRO A 149 8.50 4.82 -3.90
C PRO A 149 9.70 5.49 -4.57
N PHE A 150 9.49 5.93 -5.81
CA PHE A 150 10.43 6.75 -6.58
C PHE A 150 9.82 8.08 -7.04
N LYS A 151 8.49 8.24 -6.95
CA LYS A 151 7.79 9.50 -7.23
C LYS A 151 6.62 9.69 -6.28
N ILE A 152 6.42 10.92 -5.81
CA ILE A 152 5.32 11.30 -4.91
C ILE A 152 4.72 12.61 -5.39
N GLU A 153 3.41 12.71 -5.42
CA GLU A 153 2.68 13.95 -5.69
C GLU A 153 1.76 14.25 -4.51
N TYR A 154 1.93 15.43 -3.92
CA TYR A 154 1.05 15.98 -2.89
C TYR A 154 0.11 16.99 -3.54
N LEU A 155 -1.18 16.87 -3.27
CA LEU A 155 -2.20 17.84 -3.66
C LEU A 155 -3.06 18.17 -2.44
N GLN A 156 -3.24 19.46 -2.14
CA GLN A 156 -4.18 19.92 -1.12
C GLN A 156 -5.10 20.97 -1.71
N LEU A 157 -6.40 20.66 -1.73
CA LEU A 157 -7.43 21.59 -2.19
C LEU A 157 -7.76 22.58 -1.07
N LYS A 158 -7.11 23.75 -1.10
CA LYS A 158 -7.38 24.83 -0.14
C LYS A 158 -7.57 26.19 -0.82
N ARG A 159 -8.10 27.15 -0.07
CA ARG A 159 -8.27 28.55 -0.50
C ARG A 159 -7.22 29.46 0.17
N PRO A 160 -6.76 30.54 -0.48
CA PRO A 160 -7.12 30.96 -1.84
C PRO A 160 -6.50 30.09 -2.94
N ASN A 161 -5.34 29.47 -2.68
CA ASN A 161 -4.59 28.69 -3.67
C ASN A 161 -4.50 27.22 -3.26
N HIS A 162 -4.84 26.33 -4.18
CA HIS A 162 -4.51 24.92 -4.05
C HIS A 162 -2.99 24.75 -4.06
N ILE A 163 -2.51 23.72 -3.36
CA ILE A 163 -1.08 23.37 -3.35
C ILE A 163 -0.92 22.08 -4.12
N ARG A 164 0.04 22.06 -5.04
CA ARG A 164 0.48 20.81 -5.66
C ARG A 164 2.00 20.77 -5.73
N VAL A 165 2.58 19.67 -5.26
CA VAL A 165 4.03 19.47 -5.18
C VAL A 165 4.35 18.10 -5.74
N ASN A 166 5.30 18.04 -6.67
CA ASN A 166 5.87 16.80 -7.16
C ASN A 166 7.22 16.57 -6.49
N PHE A 167 7.47 15.33 -6.07
CA PHE A 167 8.74 14.87 -5.54
C PHE A 167 9.25 13.69 -6.36
N SER A 168 10.51 13.75 -6.79
CA SER A 168 11.22 12.66 -7.46
C SER A 168 12.38 12.18 -6.61
N ARG A 169 12.61 10.87 -6.63
CA ARG A 169 13.75 10.26 -5.94
C ARG A 169 14.98 10.31 -6.81
N GLU A 170 15.96 11.08 -6.37
CA GLU A 170 17.35 11.00 -6.82
C GLU A 170 18.12 9.99 -5.94
N VAL A 171 19.33 9.61 -6.35
CA VAL A 171 20.13 8.50 -5.77
C VAL A 171 20.02 8.38 -4.24
N ASN A 172 20.15 9.51 -3.51
CA ASN A 172 20.06 9.55 -2.04
C ASN A 172 19.21 10.69 -1.48
N ARG A 173 18.37 11.34 -2.31
CA ARG A 173 17.54 12.48 -1.85
C ARG A 173 16.24 12.59 -2.61
N TRP A 174 15.29 13.27 -2.00
CA TRP A 174 14.07 13.69 -2.67
C TRP A 174 14.22 15.14 -3.11
N GLU A 175 13.97 15.39 -4.39
CA GLU A 175 13.87 16.75 -4.93
C GLU A 175 12.40 17.07 -5.14
N GLY A 176 12.00 18.30 -4.79
CA GLY A 176 10.62 18.72 -4.85
C GLY A 176 10.44 20.03 -5.61
N GLU A 177 9.34 20.12 -6.34
CA GLU A 177 8.95 21.29 -7.11
C GLU A 177 7.45 21.57 -6.94
N PHE A 178 7.07 22.85 -6.85
CA PHE A 178 5.66 23.21 -6.97
C PHE A 178 5.23 23.06 -8.42
N ILE A 179 4.05 22.48 -8.63
CA ILE A 179 3.43 22.36 -9.93
C ILE A 179 2.05 23.01 -9.91
N VAL A 180 1.51 23.30 -11.10
CA VAL A 180 0.16 23.86 -11.21
C VAL A 180 -0.84 22.81 -10.72
N PRO A 181 -1.73 23.15 -9.76
CA PRO A 181 -2.77 22.25 -9.26
C PRO A 181 -3.65 21.64 -10.32
#